data_AF-A0A3Q9K697-F1
#
_entry.id   AF-A0A3Q9K697-F1
#
_cell.length_a   1.000
_cell.length_b   1.000
_cell.length_c   1.000
_cell.angle_alpha   90.00
_cell.angle_beta   90.00
_cell.angle_gamma   90.00
#
_symmetry.space_group_name_H-M   'P 1'
#
loop_
_entity.id
_entity.type
_entity.pdbx_description
1 polymer ?
#
loop_
_entity_poly.entity_id
_entity_poly.type
_entity_poly.pdbx_seq_one_letter_code
_entity_poly.pdbx_strand_id
1 'polypeptide(L)'
;MRLKDEFSKLYELILGKHIRVTEDGYLLADDGKTVLEPRRKAKDVYQLDGGRGHDGISHFVMTSGNAEEFSQGAANIVTLYDISPYRNVPLRSEVAALENPDEPWDPEEPDGPADLDDYAVWKLLRTRPFADLPYAEIAVTVSDAGYLEHMVAGMRWATTMTGHVC
;
A
#
# COMPACT_ATOMS: atom_id res chain seq x y z
N MET A 1 -16.53 2.88 16.56
CA MET A 1 -15.51 3.96 16.42
C MET A 1 -15.54 4.35 14.96
N ARG A 2 -16.04 5.55 14.64
CA ARG A 2 -16.35 6.01 13.27
C ARG A 2 -15.22 5.74 12.25
N LEU A 3 -13.98 5.90 12.68
CA LEU A 3 -12.78 5.73 11.85
C LEU A 3 -12.57 4.28 11.37
N LYS A 4 -12.89 3.27 12.20
CA LYS A 4 -12.71 1.85 11.83
C LYS A 4 -13.59 1.45 10.64
N ASP A 5 -14.82 1.93 10.62
CA ASP A 5 -15.79 1.62 9.57
C ASP A 5 -15.45 2.38 8.28
N GLU A 6 -14.95 3.61 8.40
CA GLU A 6 -14.49 4.42 7.25
C GLU A 6 -13.26 3.82 6.56
N PHE A 7 -12.26 3.31 7.31
CA PHE A 7 -11.11 2.62 6.71
C PHE A 7 -11.49 1.31 6.02
N SER A 8 -12.39 0.52 6.64
CA SER A 8 -12.90 -0.69 6.00
C SER A 8 -13.59 -0.36 4.68
N LYS A 9 -14.36 0.74 4.62
CA LYS A 9 -15.00 1.20 3.38
C LYS A 9 -13.97 1.60 2.33
N LEU A 10 -12.93 2.36 2.69
CA LEU A 10 -11.85 2.70 1.74
C LEU A 10 -11.15 1.47 1.18
N TYR A 11 -10.91 0.46 2.01
CA TYR A 11 -10.30 -0.80 1.58
C TYR A 11 -11.21 -1.59 0.62
N GLU A 12 -12.52 -1.59 0.86
CA GLU A 12 -13.49 -2.16 -0.09
C GLU A 12 -13.55 -1.35 -1.39
N LEU A 13 -13.35 -0.02 -1.34
CA LEU A 13 -13.33 0.79 -2.55
C LEU A 13 -12.08 0.53 -3.41
N ILE A 14 -10.93 0.19 -2.83
CA ILE A 14 -9.72 -0.09 -3.62
C ILE A 14 -9.65 -1.52 -4.14
N LEU A 15 -10.04 -2.52 -3.33
CA LEU A 15 -9.91 -3.94 -3.70
C LEU A 15 -11.23 -4.60 -4.07
N GLY A 16 -12.36 -3.93 -3.82
CA GLY A 16 -13.68 -4.52 -3.90
C GLY A 16 -14.13 -5.16 -2.59
N LYS A 17 -15.44 -5.36 -2.47
CA LYS A 17 -16.03 -6.01 -1.30
C LYS A 17 -15.68 -7.49 -1.27
N HIS A 18 -15.22 -7.93 -0.12
CA HIS A 18 -14.93 -9.33 0.14
C HIS A 18 -16.23 -10.12 0.40
N ILE A 19 -16.55 -11.09 -0.45
CA ILE A 19 -17.76 -11.90 -0.36
C ILE A 19 -17.36 -13.37 -0.13
N ARG A 20 -17.73 -13.88 1.04
CA ARG A 20 -17.50 -15.29 1.39
C ARG A 20 -18.47 -16.19 0.66
N VAL A 21 -17.92 -17.27 0.12
CA VAL A 21 -18.65 -18.26 -0.66
C VAL A 21 -18.22 -19.68 -0.34
N THR A 22 -19.10 -20.63 -0.60
CA THR A 22 -18.72 -22.05 -0.69
C THR A 22 -17.77 -22.27 -1.87
N GLU A 23 -17.17 -23.45 -1.96
CA GLU A 23 -16.38 -23.87 -3.14
C GLU A 23 -17.18 -23.75 -4.46
N ASP A 24 -18.48 -24.06 -4.42
CA ASP A 24 -19.40 -23.90 -5.56
C ASP A 24 -19.87 -22.46 -5.85
N GLY A 25 -19.43 -21.47 -5.05
CA GLY A 25 -19.74 -20.06 -5.22
C GLY A 25 -21.04 -19.56 -4.57
N TYR A 26 -21.65 -20.31 -3.64
CA TYR A 26 -22.86 -19.88 -2.92
C TYR A 26 -22.53 -18.96 -1.76
N LEU A 27 -23.36 -17.93 -1.55
CA LEU A 27 -23.16 -16.94 -0.50
C LEU A 27 -23.19 -17.56 0.90
N LEU A 28 -22.20 -17.17 1.70
CA LEU A 28 -22.07 -17.53 3.11
C LEU A 28 -22.38 -16.34 4.02
N ALA A 29 -22.81 -16.64 5.24
CA ALA A 29 -22.93 -15.66 6.31
C ALA A 29 -21.54 -15.23 6.82
N ASP A 30 -21.53 -14.25 7.73
CA ASP A 30 -20.30 -13.69 8.29
C ASP A 30 -19.45 -14.70 9.09
N ASP A 31 -20.03 -15.84 9.50
CA ASP A 31 -19.29 -16.93 10.12
C ASP A 31 -18.43 -17.74 9.13
N GLY A 32 -18.58 -17.48 7.83
CA GLY A 32 -17.88 -18.17 6.75
C GLY A 32 -18.25 -19.65 6.60
N LYS A 33 -19.37 -20.09 7.18
CA LYS A 33 -19.77 -21.52 7.21
C LYS A 33 -21.24 -21.71 6.87
N THR A 34 -22.10 -20.84 7.34
CA THR A 34 -23.54 -20.96 7.14
C THR A 34 -23.92 -20.44 5.76
N VAL A 35 -24.50 -21.31 4.93
CA VAL A 35 -25.04 -20.90 3.62
C VAL A 35 -26.26 -20.01 3.83
N LEU A 36 -26.28 -18.86 3.17
CA LEU A 36 -27.40 -17.91 3.27
C LEU A 36 -28.62 -18.43 2.52
N GLU A 37 -29.80 -18.26 3.13
CA GLU A 37 -31.09 -18.51 2.50
C GLU A 37 -31.78 -17.19 2.11
N PRO A 38 -32.37 -17.08 0.91
CA PRO A 38 -32.41 -18.11 -0.13
C PRO A 38 -31.04 -18.32 -0.78
N ARG A 39 -30.71 -19.60 -1.05
CA ARG A 39 -29.44 -20.01 -1.67
C ARG A 39 -29.23 -19.33 -3.03
N ARG A 40 -28.21 -18.47 -3.10
CA ARG A 40 -27.82 -17.70 -4.30
C ARG A 40 -26.33 -17.79 -4.53
N LYS A 41 -25.89 -17.80 -5.80
CA LYS A 41 -24.46 -17.68 -6.13
C LYS A 41 -24.04 -16.22 -6.14
N ALA A 42 -22.81 -15.94 -5.72
CA ALA A 42 -22.30 -14.58 -5.68
C ALA A 42 -22.34 -13.90 -7.05
N LYS A 43 -22.00 -14.62 -8.12
CA LYS A 43 -22.01 -14.11 -9.50
C LYS A 43 -23.39 -13.69 -10.02
N ASP A 44 -24.46 -14.19 -9.41
CA ASP A 44 -25.84 -13.89 -9.82
C ASP A 44 -26.37 -12.63 -9.09
N VAL A 45 -25.65 -12.18 -8.05
CA VAL A 45 -26.04 -11.07 -7.17
C VAL A 45 -25.09 -9.88 -7.31
N TYR A 46 -23.81 -10.14 -7.60
CA TYR A 46 -22.74 -9.15 -7.61
C TYR A 46 -21.96 -9.19 -8.93
N GLN A 47 -21.44 -8.04 -9.32
CA GLN A 47 -20.41 -7.93 -10.35
C GLN A 47 -19.05 -8.27 -9.73
N LEU A 48 -18.41 -9.32 -10.23
CA LEU A 48 -17.18 -9.89 -9.67
C LEU A 48 -16.03 -9.76 -10.67
N ASP A 49 -15.03 -8.96 -10.34
CA ASP A 49 -13.77 -8.83 -11.11
C ASP A 49 -12.54 -8.56 -10.22
N GLY A 50 -12.71 -8.33 -8.92
CA GLY A 50 -11.62 -8.05 -7.97
C GLY A 50 -10.80 -9.28 -7.57
N GLY A 51 -11.12 -10.46 -8.08
CA GLY A 51 -10.39 -11.70 -7.86
C GLY A 51 -11.06 -12.68 -6.90
N ARG A 52 -10.31 -13.72 -6.52
CA ARG A 52 -10.77 -14.83 -5.69
C ARG A 52 -9.65 -15.39 -4.83
N GLY A 53 -9.99 -15.98 -3.69
CA GLY A 53 -9.02 -16.60 -2.79
C GLY A 53 -9.65 -17.47 -1.71
N HIS A 54 -8.90 -17.71 -0.64
CA HIS A 54 -9.32 -18.46 0.53
C HIS A 54 -8.78 -17.79 1.81
N ASP A 55 -9.64 -17.55 2.80
CA ASP A 55 -9.29 -16.82 4.03
C ASP A 55 -8.93 -17.74 5.21
N GLY A 56 -8.80 -19.04 4.94
CA GLY A 56 -8.52 -20.08 5.95
C GLY A 56 -9.79 -20.72 6.51
N ILE A 57 -10.96 -20.10 6.31
CA ILE A 57 -12.26 -20.61 6.73
C ILE A 57 -13.14 -20.93 5.51
N SER A 58 -13.13 -20.05 4.52
CA SER A 58 -13.99 -20.10 3.35
C SER A 58 -13.29 -19.63 2.09
N HIS A 59 -13.84 -20.02 0.94
CA HIS A 59 -13.52 -19.37 -0.32
C HIS A 59 -14.11 -17.97 -0.34
N PHE A 60 -13.50 -17.10 -1.12
CA PHE A 60 -14.04 -15.77 -1.35
C PHE A 60 -13.87 -15.31 -2.78
N VAL A 61 -14.76 -14.39 -3.14
CA VAL A 61 -14.71 -13.61 -4.37
C VAL A 61 -14.81 -12.14 -4.02
N MET A 62 -14.25 -11.28 -4.87
CA MET A 62 -14.27 -9.83 -4.64
C MET A 62 -15.06 -9.14 -5.75
N THR A 63 -15.83 -8.12 -5.38
CA THR A 63 -16.45 -7.23 -6.36
C THR A 63 -15.40 -6.35 -7.03
N SER A 64 -15.82 -5.54 -7.99
CA SER A 64 -15.00 -4.41 -8.44
C SER A 64 -14.77 -3.44 -7.30
N GLY A 65 -13.54 -2.93 -7.22
CA GLY A 65 -13.27 -1.68 -6.54
C GLY A 65 -13.86 -0.50 -7.33
N ASN A 66 -13.95 0.65 -6.69
CA ASN A 66 -14.28 1.93 -7.29
C ASN A 66 -13.14 2.92 -7.00
N ALA A 67 -12.16 2.97 -7.92
CA ALA A 67 -10.98 3.81 -7.77
C ALA A 67 -11.32 5.32 -7.69
N GLU A 68 -12.40 5.76 -8.33
CA GLU A 68 -12.85 7.15 -8.30
C GLU A 68 -13.42 7.52 -6.92
N GLU A 69 -14.34 6.71 -6.38
CA GLU A 69 -14.88 6.93 -5.03
C GLU A 69 -13.80 6.75 -3.96
N PHE A 70 -12.87 5.81 -4.16
CA PHE A 70 -11.68 5.70 -3.31
C PHE A 70 -10.89 7.01 -3.32
N SER A 71 -10.55 7.53 -4.51
CA SER A 71 -9.75 8.75 -4.64
C SER A 71 -10.43 9.94 -3.98
N GLN A 72 -11.74 10.08 -4.17
CA GLN A 72 -12.52 11.15 -3.54
C GLN A 72 -12.59 11.00 -2.02
N GLY A 73 -12.78 9.78 -1.52
CA GLY A 73 -12.78 9.47 -0.08
C GLY A 73 -11.42 9.72 0.57
N ALA A 74 -10.35 9.27 -0.09
CA ALA A 74 -8.97 9.48 0.35
C ALA A 74 -8.61 10.97 0.40
N ALA A 75 -9.03 11.77 -0.61
CA ALA A 75 -8.81 13.21 -0.63
C ALA A 75 -9.54 13.98 0.49
N ASN A 76 -10.64 13.43 1.01
CA ASN A 76 -11.32 14.00 2.18
C ASN A 76 -10.59 13.70 3.50
N ILE A 77 -9.70 12.72 3.51
CA ILE A 77 -8.92 12.29 4.67
C ILE A 77 -7.52 12.91 4.63
N VAL A 78 -6.77 12.64 3.56
CA VAL A 78 -5.45 13.24 3.28
C VAL A 78 -5.67 14.46 2.40
N THR A 79 -5.73 15.64 3.03
CA THR A 79 -6.09 16.90 2.36
C THR A 79 -4.89 17.55 1.66
N LEU A 80 -3.68 17.23 2.13
CA LEU A 80 -2.42 17.64 1.51
C LEU A 80 -1.39 16.54 1.76
N TYR A 81 -0.53 16.29 0.78
CA TYR A 81 0.69 15.54 1.01
C TYR A 81 1.82 16.14 0.19
N ASP A 82 3.03 15.98 0.70
CA ASP A 82 4.26 16.33 0.02
C ASP A 82 5.29 15.23 0.25
N ILE A 83 6.08 14.95 -0.78
CA ILE A 83 7.13 13.94 -0.74
C ILE A 83 8.42 14.65 -1.13
N SER A 84 9.36 14.71 -0.18
CA SER A 84 10.68 15.28 -0.45
C SER A 84 11.44 14.43 -1.46
N PRO A 85 12.41 15.00 -2.19
CA PRO A 85 13.31 14.22 -3.03
C PRO A 85 13.96 13.08 -2.24
N TYR A 86 14.19 11.95 -2.92
CA TYR A 86 14.88 10.82 -2.31
C TYR A 86 16.27 11.24 -1.81
N ARG A 87 16.54 10.88 -0.57
CA ARG A 87 17.88 10.92 0.05
C ARG A 87 18.49 9.53 0.03
N ASN A 88 19.81 9.47 0.18
CA ASN A 88 20.59 8.23 0.21
C ASN A 88 20.44 7.35 -1.06
N VAL A 89 20.06 7.95 -2.19
CA VAL A 89 20.08 7.26 -3.49
C VAL A 89 21.53 6.89 -3.79
N PRO A 90 21.82 5.61 -4.13
CA PRO A 90 23.16 5.22 -4.58
C PRO A 90 23.65 6.08 -5.73
N LEU A 91 24.95 6.31 -5.78
CA LEU A 91 25.58 6.93 -6.93
C LEU A 91 25.75 5.90 -8.05
N ARG A 92 25.84 6.38 -9.29
CA ARG A 92 26.08 5.51 -10.46
C ARG A 92 27.41 4.78 -10.34
N SER A 93 28.44 5.43 -9.80
CA SER A 93 29.74 4.82 -9.54
C SER A 93 29.69 3.65 -8.55
N GLU A 94 28.85 3.75 -7.51
CA GLU A 94 28.67 2.69 -6.53
C GLU A 94 28.01 1.45 -7.15
N VAL A 95 27.06 1.67 -8.06
CA VAL A 95 26.40 0.60 -8.81
C VAL A 95 27.40 -0.03 -9.78
N ALA A 96 28.14 0.79 -10.54
CA ALA A 96 29.15 0.32 -11.49
C ALA A 96 30.26 -0.48 -10.81
N ALA A 97 30.74 -0.06 -9.63
CA ALA A 97 31.74 -0.79 -8.86
C ALA A 97 31.23 -2.17 -8.38
N LEU A 98 29.93 -2.32 -8.17
CA LEU A 98 29.33 -3.62 -7.85
C LEU A 98 29.23 -4.52 -9.10
N GLU A 99 28.92 -3.95 -10.26
CA GLU A 99 28.75 -4.71 -11.51
C GLU A 99 30.08 -5.08 -12.16
N ASN A 100 31.03 -4.15 -12.17
CA ASN A 100 32.33 -4.26 -12.83
C ASN A 100 33.46 -3.84 -11.85
N PRO A 101 33.80 -4.68 -10.85
CA PRO A 101 34.76 -4.31 -9.81
C PRO A 101 36.19 -4.06 -10.32
N ASP A 102 36.51 -4.58 -11.51
CA ASP A 102 37.83 -4.42 -12.15
C ASP A 102 37.92 -3.16 -13.04
N GLU A 103 36.80 -2.46 -13.26
CA GLU A 103 36.73 -1.25 -14.07
C GLU A 103 36.40 -0.04 -13.18
N PRO A 104 37.40 0.79 -12.83
CA PRO A 104 37.15 1.96 -12.00
C PRO A 104 36.29 2.98 -12.75
N TRP A 105 35.38 3.64 -12.03
CA TRP A 105 34.54 4.72 -12.56
C TRP A 105 35.40 5.84 -13.14
N ASP A 106 35.01 6.35 -14.31
CA ASP A 106 35.69 7.47 -14.95
C ASP A 106 35.46 8.77 -14.15
N PRO A 107 36.50 9.41 -13.59
CA PRO A 107 36.35 10.64 -12.84
C PRO A 107 35.85 11.82 -13.68
N GLU A 108 35.92 11.75 -15.02
CA GLU A 108 35.34 12.76 -15.92
C GLU A 108 33.83 12.54 -16.14
N GLU A 109 33.29 11.36 -15.79
CA GLU A 109 31.86 11.07 -15.90
C GLU A 109 31.08 11.61 -14.69
N PRO A 110 29.97 12.35 -14.90
CA PRO A 110 29.18 12.89 -13.81
C PRO A 110 28.54 11.78 -12.96
N ASP A 111 28.98 11.69 -11.72
CA ASP A 111 28.50 10.70 -10.76
C ASP A 111 27.23 11.17 -10.03
N GLY A 112 26.10 11.06 -10.74
CA GLY A 112 24.78 11.42 -10.23
C GLY A 112 24.06 10.27 -9.50
N PRO A 113 22.85 10.52 -8.99
CA PRO A 113 22.01 9.46 -8.44
C PRO A 113 21.73 8.38 -9.49
N ALA A 114 21.82 7.13 -9.07
CA ALA A 114 21.42 5.97 -9.86
C ALA A 114 19.91 5.92 -10.01
N ASP A 115 19.46 5.26 -11.09
CA ASP A 115 18.05 5.02 -11.32
C ASP A 115 17.56 3.90 -10.40
N LEU A 116 16.60 4.21 -9.50
CA LEU A 116 16.07 3.23 -8.56
C LEU A 116 15.27 2.09 -9.25
N ASP A 117 14.85 2.30 -10.49
CA ASP A 117 14.19 1.26 -11.30
C ASP A 117 15.20 0.27 -11.92
N ASP A 118 16.51 0.54 -11.83
CA ASP A 118 17.55 -0.36 -12.29
C ASP A 118 17.68 -1.59 -11.38
N TYR A 119 17.75 -2.76 -12.00
CA TYR A 119 17.96 -4.02 -11.29
C TYR A 119 19.33 -4.09 -10.59
N ALA A 120 20.35 -3.42 -11.13
CA ALA A 120 21.68 -3.33 -10.53
C ALA A 120 21.64 -2.63 -9.17
N VAL A 121 20.85 -1.57 -9.05
CA VAL A 121 20.62 -0.83 -7.80
C VAL A 121 20.00 -1.74 -6.74
N TRP A 122 19.02 -2.56 -7.11
CA TRP A 122 18.39 -3.52 -6.19
C TRP A 122 19.39 -4.47 -5.51
N LYS A 123 20.44 -4.92 -6.21
CA LYS A 123 21.48 -5.76 -5.61
C LYS A 123 22.28 -5.01 -4.55
N LEU A 124 22.61 -3.75 -4.81
CA LEU A 124 23.33 -2.89 -3.88
C LEU A 124 22.48 -2.59 -2.64
N LEU A 125 21.19 -2.31 -2.80
CA LEU A 125 20.29 -2.01 -1.68
C LEU A 125 20.15 -3.19 -0.70
N ARG A 126 20.25 -4.43 -1.19
CA ARG A 126 20.15 -5.62 -0.34
C ARG A 126 21.31 -5.79 0.66
N THR A 127 22.45 -5.16 0.41
CA THR A 127 23.63 -5.26 1.26
C THR A 127 23.83 -4.03 2.15
N ARG A 128 23.09 -2.94 1.89
CA ARG A 128 23.15 -1.72 2.71
C ARG A 128 22.43 -1.89 4.05
N PRO A 129 22.95 -1.28 5.13
CA PRO A 129 22.20 -1.12 6.36
C PRO A 129 20.91 -0.33 6.13
N PHE A 130 19.89 -0.58 6.96
CA PHE A 130 18.59 0.10 6.86
C PHE A 130 18.71 1.63 6.88
N ALA A 131 19.64 2.19 7.65
CA ALA A 131 19.86 3.64 7.77
C ALA A 131 20.39 4.29 6.47
N ASP A 132 21.02 3.49 5.59
CA ASP A 132 21.65 3.96 4.35
C ASP A 132 20.80 3.63 3.11
N LEU A 133 19.61 3.07 3.31
CA LEU A 133 18.65 2.84 2.22
C LEU A 133 18.08 4.17 1.72
N PRO A 134 17.74 4.26 0.42
CA PRO A 134 17.01 5.38 -0.13
C PRO A 134 15.72 5.60 0.64
N TYR A 135 15.46 6.86 1.00
CA TYR A 135 14.23 7.23 1.68
C TYR A 135 13.78 8.61 1.23
N ALA A 136 12.48 8.85 1.35
CA ALA A 136 11.89 10.17 1.19
C ALA A 136 11.13 10.53 2.46
N GLU A 137 11.25 11.79 2.90
CA GLU A 137 10.39 12.33 3.94
C GLU A 137 9.02 12.61 3.33
N ILE A 138 7.97 12.12 3.97
CA ILE A 138 6.58 12.34 3.56
C ILE A 138 5.92 13.22 4.61
N ALA A 139 5.40 14.37 4.20
CA ALA A 139 4.53 15.21 5.00
C ALA A 139 3.09 14.97 4.58
N VAL A 140 2.20 14.71 5.53
CA VAL A 140 0.76 14.55 5.27
C VAL A 140 -0.04 15.46 6.20
N THR A 141 -1.04 16.12 5.65
CA THR A 141 -2.08 16.81 6.41
C THR A 141 -3.34 15.97 6.34
N VAL A 142 -3.87 15.64 7.53
CA VAL A 142 -5.13 14.88 7.65
C VAL A 142 -6.25 15.78 8.16
N SER A 143 -7.48 15.47 7.78
CA SER A 143 -8.67 16.22 8.21
C SER A 143 -9.03 16.00 9.69
N ASP A 144 -8.59 14.89 10.28
CA ASP A 144 -8.76 14.56 11.70
C ASP A 144 -7.53 13.77 12.21
N ALA A 145 -7.04 14.13 13.41
CA ALA A 145 -5.87 13.49 14.01
C ALA A 145 -6.07 11.98 14.27
N GLY A 146 -7.32 11.51 14.45
CA GLY A 146 -7.65 10.11 14.62
C GLY A 146 -7.28 9.22 13.43
N TYR A 147 -7.11 9.79 12.23
CA TYR A 147 -6.62 9.03 11.07
C TYR A 147 -5.13 8.64 11.17
N LEU A 148 -4.33 9.36 11.97
CA LEU A 148 -2.88 9.12 12.10
C LEU A 148 -2.57 7.75 12.70
N GLU A 149 -3.34 7.30 13.70
CA GLU A 149 -3.15 5.98 14.33
C GLU A 149 -3.27 4.84 13.31
N HIS A 150 -4.18 4.99 12.35
CA HIS A 150 -4.44 3.97 11.35
C HIS A 150 -3.50 4.03 10.14
N MET A 151 -3.00 5.22 9.77
CA MET A 151 -2.02 5.36 8.68
C MET A 151 -0.70 4.66 8.98
N VAL A 152 -0.31 4.59 10.25
CA VAL A 152 1.03 4.12 10.64
C VAL A 152 1.07 2.64 11.01
N ALA A 153 -0.05 1.90 10.98
CA ALA A 153 -0.11 0.44 11.15
C ALA A 153 0.76 -0.15 12.30
N GLY A 154 0.93 0.57 13.41
CA GLY A 154 1.76 0.14 14.54
C GLY A 154 3.27 0.31 14.38
N MET A 155 3.73 1.07 13.37
CA MET A 155 5.13 1.48 13.24
C MET A 155 5.56 2.36 14.43
N ARG A 156 6.84 2.30 14.80
CA ARG A 156 7.45 3.24 15.76
C ARG A 156 7.98 4.44 14.98
N TRP A 157 7.55 5.65 15.37
CA TRP A 157 7.95 6.89 14.72
C TRP A 157 8.10 8.01 15.74
N ALA A 158 8.86 9.04 15.38
CA ALA A 158 8.88 10.33 16.05
C ALA A 158 7.93 11.26 15.29
N THR A 159 6.97 11.85 16.00
CA THR A 159 6.00 12.78 15.43
C THR A 159 6.22 14.20 15.92
N THR A 160 5.95 15.18 15.07
CA THR A 160 5.78 16.58 15.47
C THR A 160 4.38 17.00 15.03
N MET A 161 3.47 17.22 15.99
CA MET A 161 2.13 17.73 15.70
C MET A 161 2.14 19.26 15.75
N THR A 162 1.66 19.91 14.70
CA THR A 162 1.43 21.35 14.66
C THR A 162 -0.04 21.63 14.35
N GLY A 163 -0.76 22.28 15.25
CA GLY A 163 -2.19 22.59 15.09
C GLY A 163 -2.80 23.17 16.37
N HIS A 164 -4.03 23.70 16.28
CA HIS A 164 -4.79 24.14 17.44
C HIS A 164 -5.73 23.01 17.86
N VAL A 165 -5.60 22.55 19.10
CA VAL A 165 -6.55 21.60 19.71
C VAL A 165 -7.67 22.44 20.31
N CYS A 166 -8.88 22.32 19.75
CA CYS A 166 -10.09 22.96 20.28
C CYS A 166 -10.82 21.99 21.23
#